data_AF-A0A373AYT7-F1
#
_entry.id   AF-A0A373AYT7-F1
#
_cell.length_a   1.000
_cell.length_b   1.000
_cell.length_c   1.000
_cell.angle_alpha   90.00
_cell.angle_beta   90.00
_cell.angle_gamma   90.00
#
_symmetry.space_group_name_H-M   'P 1'
#
loop_
_entity.id
_entity.type
_entity.pdbx_description
1 polymer ?
#
loop_
_entity_poly.entity_id
_entity_poly.type
_entity_poly.pdbx_seq_one_letter_code
_entity_poly.pdbx_strand_id
1 'polypeptide(L)'
;MMNMDFCSNCGQKTTEQIPLGDHQLRRVCTSCNAIHYVNPKVICGALALWENKVLLCRRAIEPRYGLWTLPAGYMELFETMEQGAARETREEAEAEVEIEQLYCMYNIPRIGQIYVLFKANLVDGKFGAGEESIECRLFEEHEIPWSELAFPSVEHTLRHYFADRKSNLFTMHLETLGTRLDHTG
;
A
#
# COMPACT_ATOMS: atom_id res chain seq x y z
N MET A 1 6.77 -16.83 -7.11
CA MET A 1 8.16 -16.47 -6.78
C MET A 1 8.75 -15.82 -8.02
N MET A 2 9.25 -14.58 -7.95
CA MET A 2 9.83 -13.90 -9.12
C MET A 2 11.02 -14.73 -9.62
N ASN A 3 10.90 -15.28 -10.83
CA ASN A 3 11.91 -16.16 -11.40
C ASN A 3 13.02 -15.29 -11.99
N MET A 4 14.01 -14.94 -11.18
CA MET A 4 15.16 -14.14 -11.61
C MET A 4 16.21 -15.06 -12.24
N ASP A 5 15.84 -15.72 -13.35
CA ASP A 5 16.62 -16.81 -13.96
C ASP A 5 17.97 -16.35 -14.52
N PHE A 6 18.14 -15.04 -14.72
CA PHE A 6 19.35 -14.42 -15.22
C PHE A 6 19.80 -13.28 -14.30
N CYS A 7 21.12 -13.12 -14.17
CA CYS A 7 21.78 -12.14 -13.35
C CYS A 7 21.68 -10.75 -13.97
N SER A 8 21.13 -9.79 -13.24
CA SER A 8 21.04 -8.38 -13.67
C SER A 8 22.40 -7.71 -13.89
N ASN A 9 23.49 -8.26 -13.32
CA ASN A 9 24.82 -7.66 -13.41
C ASN A 9 25.62 -8.14 -14.64
N CYS A 10 25.40 -9.39 -15.10
CA CYS A 10 26.22 -9.98 -16.17
C CYS A 10 25.45 -10.81 -17.22
N GLY A 11 24.13 -10.96 -17.07
CA GLY A 11 23.27 -11.70 -17.99
C GLY A 11 23.36 -13.23 -17.91
N GLN A 12 24.25 -13.79 -17.08
CA GLN A 12 24.38 -15.25 -16.90
C GLN A 12 23.30 -15.83 -15.99
N LYS A 13 23.07 -17.15 -16.07
CA LYS A 13 22.06 -17.82 -15.25
C LYS A 13 22.34 -17.69 -13.75
N THR A 14 21.27 -17.63 -12.97
CA THR A 14 21.34 -17.75 -11.50
C THR A 14 20.90 -19.15 -11.07
N THR A 15 21.32 -19.56 -9.86
CA THR A 15 20.86 -20.78 -9.20
C THR A 15 20.35 -20.47 -7.80
N GLU A 16 19.44 -21.29 -7.29
CA GLU A 16 19.04 -21.22 -5.89
C GLU A 16 20.07 -21.93 -5.01
N GLN A 17 20.63 -21.19 -4.06
CA GLN A 17 21.52 -21.75 -3.04
C GLN A 17 21.45 -20.90 -1.78
N ILE A 18 21.92 -21.45 -0.65
CA ILE A 18 22.12 -20.70 0.60
C ILE A 18 23.57 -20.20 0.58
N PRO A 19 23.82 -18.88 0.44
CA PRO A 19 25.18 -18.35 0.48
C PRO A 19 25.89 -18.65 1.81
N LEU A 20 27.22 -18.68 1.80
CA LEU A 20 28.01 -18.85 3.02
C LEU A 20 27.69 -17.73 4.01
N GLY A 21 27.25 -18.10 5.23
CA GLY A 21 26.87 -17.14 6.26
C GLY A 21 25.42 -16.64 6.18
N ASP A 22 24.61 -17.13 5.23
CA ASP A 22 23.17 -16.88 5.17
C ASP A 22 22.39 -18.12 5.68
N HIS A 23 21.09 -17.95 5.92
CA HIS A 23 20.17 -19.00 6.33
C HIS A 23 19.01 -19.19 5.35
N GLN A 24 18.88 -18.31 4.35
CA GLN A 24 17.78 -18.31 3.40
C GLN A 24 18.26 -18.70 1.99
N LEU A 25 17.36 -19.33 1.23
CA LEU A 25 17.58 -19.55 -0.20
C LEU A 25 17.63 -18.20 -0.92
N ARG A 26 18.67 -18.00 -1.73
CA ARG A 26 18.86 -16.83 -2.58
C ARG A 26 19.12 -17.25 -4.00
N ARG A 27 18.82 -16.36 -4.95
CA ARG A 27 19.30 -16.49 -6.32
C ARG A 27 20.72 -15.94 -6.39
N VAL A 28 21.68 -16.80 -6.73
CA VAL A 28 23.09 -16.43 -6.83
C VAL A 28 23.57 -16.68 -8.26
N CYS A 29 24.29 -15.73 -8.84
CA CYS A 29 24.89 -15.90 -10.15
C CYS A 29 26.11 -16.83 -10.07
N THR A 30 26.12 -17.87 -10.89
CA THR A 30 27.25 -18.83 -10.94
C THR A 30 28.49 -18.29 -11.64
N SER A 31 28.38 -17.15 -12.34
CA SER A 31 29.49 -16.55 -13.09
C SER A 31 30.20 -15.44 -12.33
N CYS A 32 29.46 -14.52 -11.69
CA CYS A 32 30.03 -13.36 -11.00
C CYS A 32 29.80 -13.37 -9.48
N ASN A 33 29.16 -14.41 -8.94
CA ASN A 33 28.85 -14.58 -7.52
C ASN A 33 27.93 -13.51 -6.91
N ALA A 34 27.28 -12.68 -7.75
CA ALA A 34 26.29 -11.73 -7.27
C ALA A 34 25.10 -12.43 -6.61
N ILE A 35 24.70 -11.96 -5.43
CA ILE A 35 23.52 -12.43 -4.69
C ILE A 35 22.36 -11.47 -5.00
N HIS A 36 21.25 -12.01 -5.49
CA HIS A 36 20.05 -11.24 -5.82
C HIS A 36 19.04 -11.34 -4.70
N TYR A 37 18.95 -10.29 -3.89
CA TYR A 37 18.00 -10.17 -2.81
C TYR A 37 16.61 -9.77 -3.34
N VAL A 38 15.57 -10.40 -2.79
CA VAL A 38 14.20 -9.97 -2.96
C VAL A 38 13.81 -9.23 -1.69
N ASN A 39 13.47 -7.94 -1.84
CA ASN A 39 13.13 -7.06 -0.72
C ASN A 39 11.61 -6.86 -0.67
N PRO A 40 11.03 -6.62 0.52
CA PRO A 40 9.67 -6.15 0.63
C PRO A 40 9.47 -4.81 -0.09
N LYS A 41 8.26 -4.56 -0.58
CA LYS A 41 7.87 -3.29 -1.18
C LYS A 41 7.03 -2.46 -0.20
N VAL A 42 7.22 -1.15 -0.21
CA VAL A 42 6.42 -0.22 0.57
C VAL A 42 5.30 0.33 -0.30
N ILE A 43 4.07 0.33 0.24
CA ILE A 43 2.90 0.96 -0.33
C ILE A 43 2.59 2.20 0.50
N CYS A 44 2.61 3.37 -0.12
CA CYS A 44 2.32 4.65 0.52
C CYS A 44 0.92 5.13 0.10
N GLY A 45 0.12 5.58 1.05
CA GLY A 45 -1.22 6.08 0.75
C GLY A 45 -1.79 7.01 1.81
N ALA A 46 -2.98 7.53 1.56
CA ALA A 46 -3.61 8.52 2.42
C ALA A 46 -5.06 8.15 2.77
N LEU A 47 -5.38 8.25 4.06
CA LEU A 47 -6.72 8.50 4.55
C LEU A 47 -7.00 10.00 4.40
N ALA A 48 -7.45 10.40 3.21
CA ALA A 48 -7.73 11.78 2.87
C ALA A 48 -9.14 12.20 3.35
N LEU A 49 -9.18 13.25 4.16
CA LEU A 49 -10.38 13.71 4.85
C LEU A 49 -10.84 15.06 4.32
N TRP A 50 -12.14 15.22 4.13
CA TRP A 50 -12.76 16.53 3.99
C TRP A 50 -13.94 16.63 4.94
N GLU A 51 -13.87 17.60 5.85
CA GLU A 51 -14.76 17.71 7.00
C GLU A 51 -14.79 16.39 7.80
N ASN A 52 -15.86 15.63 7.64
CA ASN A 52 -16.19 14.42 8.37
C ASN A 52 -16.28 13.19 7.45
N LYS A 53 -15.82 13.32 6.21
CA LYS A 53 -15.91 12.32 5.15
C LYS A 53 -14.54 11.83 4.73
N VAL A 54 -14.49 10.59 4.27
CA VAL A 54 -13.29 9.95 3.74
C VAL A 54 -13.39 9.87 2.22
N LEU A 55 -12.32 10.24 1.52
CA LEU A 55 -12.20 10.03 0.08
C LEU A 55 -11.84 8.57 -0.21
N LEU A 56 -12.63 7.92 -1.05
CA LEU A 56 -12.33 6.59 -1.59
C LEU A 56 -12.28 6.66 -3.12
N CYS A 57 -11.44 5.80 -3.70
CA CYS A 57 -11.26 5.60 -5.13
C CYS A 57 -11.81 4.23 -5.53
N ARG A 58 -12.59 4.15 -6.61
CA ARG A 58 -13.08 2.89 -7.16
C ARG A 58 -12.14 2.44 -8.28
N ARG A 59 -11.46 1.32 -8.08
CA ARG A 59 -10.34 0.87 -8.94
C ARG A 59 -10.75 0.60 -10.38
N ALA A 60 -10.03 1.16 -11.35
CA ALA A 60 -10.17 0.88 -12.79
C ALA A 60 -9.16 -0.17 -13.30
N ILE A 61 -8.32 -0.71 -12.42
CA ILE A 61 -7.26 -1.67 -12.77
C ILE A 61 -7.24 -2.89 -11.83
N GLU A 62 -6.74 -4.01 -12.34
CA GLU A 62 -6.51 -5.23 -11.55
C GLU A 62 -5.25 -5.11 -10.66
N PRO A 63 -5.17 -5.84 -9.54
CA PRO A 63 -6.21 -6.71 -8.98
C PRO A 63 -7.39 -5.91 -8.39
N ARG A 64 -8.53 -6.56 -8.19
CA ARG A 64 -9.71 -6.00 -7.49
C ARG A 64 -10.37 -4.84 -8.25
N TYR A 65 -10.46 -4.95 -9.57
CA TYR A 65 -11.20 -4.01 -10.41
C TYR A 65 -12.63 -3.78 -9.87
N GLY A 66 -13.08 -2.53 -9.86
CA GLY A 66 -14.44 -2.14 -9.47
C GLY A 66 -14.71 -2.06 -7.96
N LEU A 67 -13.73 -2.40 -7.11
CA LEU A 67 -13.80 -2.28 -5.66
C LEU A 67 -13.22 -0.94 -5.17
N TRP A 68 -13.64 -0.51 -3.99
CA TRP A 68 -13.22 0.75 -3.36
C TRP A 68 -11.94 0.60 -2.55
N THR A 69 -11.07 1.60 -2.61
CA THR A 69 -9.81 1.67 -1.86
C THR A 69 -9.52 3.10 -1.39
N LEU A 70 -8.55 3.24 -0.49
CA LEU A 70 -7.85 4.50 -0.28
C LEU A 70 -6.84 4.70 -1.41
N PRO A 71 -6.53 5.95 -1.80
CA PRO A 71 -5.46 6.23 -2.75
C PRO A 71 -4.13 5.75 -2.18
N ALA A 72 -3.49 4.80 -2.86
CA ALA A 72 -2.27 4.18 -2.39
C ALA A 72 -1.57 3.34 -3.47
N GLY A 73 -0.27 3.55 -3.61
CA GLY A 73 0.56 2.81 -4.55
C GLY A 73 2.00 2.66 -4.07
N TYR A 74 2.88 2.17 -4.95
CA TYR A 74 4.25 1.85 -4.58
C TYR A 74 5.03 3.11 -4.24
N MET A 75 5.84 3.04 -3.18
CA MET A 75 6.84 4.06 -2.94
C MET A 75 7.90 4.00 -4.04
N GLU A 76 8.16 5.15 -4.64
CA GLU A 76 9.17 5.31 -5.68
C GLU A 76 10.55 5.63 -5.09
N LEU A 77 11.59 5.50 -5.93
CA LEU A 77 12.92 5.95 -5.54
C LEU A 77 12.98 7.47 -5.44
N PHE A 78 13.76 7.97 -4.49
CA PHE A 78 14.04 9.40 -4.28
C PHE A 78 12.84 10.24 -3.81
N GLU A 79 11.78 9.62 -3.31
CA GLU A 79 10.70 10.28 -2.56
C GLU A 79 10.68 9.85 -1.08
N THR A 80 10.01 10.63 -0.22
CA THR A 80 9.62 10.21 1.14
C THR A 80 8.28 9.49 1.12
N MET A 81 7.91 8.82 2.23
CA MET A 81 6.61 8.12 2.31
C MET A 81 5.43 9.09 2.24
N GLU A 82 5.58 10.29 2.79
CA GLU A 82 4.60 11.38 2.70
C GLU A 82 4.46 11.86 1.26
N GLN A 83 5.57 12.00 0.54
CA GLN A 83 5.57 12.40 -0.88
C GLN A 83 4.89 11.33 -1.73
N GLY A 84 5.18 10.05 -1.51
CA GLY A 84 4.49 8.95 -2.18
C GLY A 84 2.98 8.96 -1.91
N ALA A 85 2.57 9.10 -0.65
CA ALA A 85 1.13 9.18 -0.30
C ALA A 85 0.43 10.37 -0.98
N ALA A 86 1.08 11.54 -1.04
CA ALA A 86 0.53 12.71 -1.71
C ALA A 86 0.51 12.56 -3.25
N ARG A 87 1.54 11.94 -3.83
CA ARG A 87 1.61 11.63 -5.27
C ARG A 87 0.49 10.68 -5.68
N GLU A 88 0.34 9.56 -4.99
CA GLU A 88 -0.70 8.56 -5.26
C GLU A 88 -2.11 9.16 -5.10
N THR A 89 -2.31 10.03 -4.12
CA THR A 89 -3.59 10.76 -3.97
C THR A 89 -3.87 11.68 -5.15
N ARG A 90 -2.84 12.33 -5.71
CA ARG A 90 -2.97 13.16 -6.91
C ARG A 90 -3.23 12.31 -8.16
N GLU A 91 -2.51 11.19 -8.31
CA GLU A 91 -2.59 10.31 -9.48
C GLU A 91 -3.94 9.58 -9.54
N GLU A 92 -4.42 9.02 -8.43
CA GLU A 92 -5.66 8.23 -8.41
C GLU A 92 -6.92 9.10 -8.27
N ALA A 93 -6.83 10.25 -7.60
CA ALA A 93 -7.99 11.04 -7.22
C ALA A 93 -7.94 12.53 -7.59
N GLU A 94 -6.97 12.95 -8.42
CA GLU A 94 -6.77 14.35 -8.84
C GLU A 94 -6.85 15.34 -7.64
N ALA A 95 -6.38 14.88 -6.48
CA ALA A 95 -6.59 15.55 -5.21
C ALA A 95 -5.26 15.94 -4.56
N GLU A 96 -5.24 17.14 -3.99
CA GLU A 96 -4.14 17.62 -3.16
C GLU A 96 -4.45 17.37 -1.69
N VAL A 97 -3.44 16.93 -0.93
CA VAL A 97 -3.58 16.66 0.49
C VAL A 97 -2.48 17.29 1.32
N GLU A 98 -2.84 17.76 2.51
CA GLU A 98 -1.92 18.11 3.58
C GLU A 98 -1.75 16.91 4.52
N ILE A 99 -0.56 16.31 4.50
CA ILE A 99 -0.22 15.17 5.36
C ILE A 99 -0.11 15.63 6.81
N GLU A 100 -0.89 15.03 7.72
CA GLU A 100 -0.83 15.36 9.14
C GLU A 100 0.11 14.42 9.91
N GLN A 101 -0.11 13.10 9.80
CA GLN A 101 0.63 12.10 10.57
C GLN A 101 0.56 10.73 9.93
N LEU A 102 1.58 9.90 10.19
CA LEU A 102 1.50 8.47 9.98
C LEU A 102 0.39 7.90 10.87
N TYR A 103 -0.58 7.23 10.26
CA TYR A 103 -1.77 6.76 10.98
C TYR A 103 -1.83 5.23 11.11
N CYS A 104 -1.64 4.51 10.02
CA CYS A 104 -1.65 3.05 10.03
C CYS A 104 -0.42 2.49 9.32
N MET A 105 0.20 1.48 9.91
CA MET A 105 1.26 0.70 9.30
C MET A 105 0.92 -0.79 9.37
N TYR A 106 0.95 -1.47 8.22
CA TYR A 106 0.63 -2.89 8.14
C TYR A 106 1.76 -3.70 7.55
N ASN A 107 2.21 -4.71 8.30
CA ASN A 107 3.07 -5.76 7.76
C ASN A 107 2.19 -6.78 7.02
N ILE A 108 2.53 -7.11 5.77
CA ILE A 108 1.86 -8.18 5.01
C ILE A 108 2.91 -9.18 4.51
N PRO A 109 3.47 -10.03 5.41
CA PRO A 109 4.60 -10.90 5.08
C PRO A 109 4.32 -11.88 3.94
N ARG A 110 3.08 -12.37 3.84
CA ARG A 110 2.66 -13.35 2.80
C ARG A 110 2.96 -12.87 1.37
N ILE A 111 2.86 -11.56 1.14
CA ILE A 111 3.10 -10.95 -0.19
C ILE A 111 4.31 -10.01 -0.20
N GLY A 112 5.08 -9.96 0.90
CA GLY A 112 6.28 -9.12 1.01
C GLY A 112 5.97 -7.63 0.86
N GLN A 113 4.91 -7.14 1.47
CA GLN A 113 4.55 -5.72 1.41
C GLN A 113 4.41 -5.10 2.81
N ILE A 114 4.67 -3.80 2.87
CA ILE A 114 4.43 -2.94 4.03
C ILE A 114 3.53 -1.80 3.55
N TYR A 115 2.34 -1.66 4.14
CA TYR A 115 1.47 -0.51 3.88
C TYR A 115 1.75 0.57 4.91
N VAL A 116 1.86 1.81 4.45
CA VAL A 116 2.07 3.01 5.25
C VAL A 116 1.00 4.02 4.84
N LEU A 117 0.02 4.23 5.70
CA LEU A 117 -1.13 5.08 5.42
C LEU A 117 -1.13 6.29 6.35
N PHE A 118 -1.17 7.48 5.75
CA PHE A 118 -1.17 8.75 6.45
C PHE A 118 -2.58 9.26 6.65
N LYS A 119 -2.88 9.84 7.81
CA LYS A 119 -4.05 10.70 7.97
C LYS A 119 -3.71 12.06 7.34
N ALA A 120 -4.57 12.53 6.46
CA ALA A 120 -4.35 13.75 5.71
C ALA A 120 -5.66 14.50 5.48
N ASN A 121 -5.58 15.81 5.24
CA ASN A 121 -6.74 16.61 4.85
C ASN A 121 -6.68 16.97 3.38
N LEU A 122 -7.81 16.89 2.70
CA LEU A 122 -7.97 17.40 1.35
C LEU A 122 -7.85 18.93 1.34
N VAL A 123 -7.12 19.44 0.36
CA VAL A 123 -7.03 20.88 0.11
C VAL A 123 -8.26 21.33 -0.68
N ASP A 124 -8.97 22.34 -0.17
CA ASP A 124 -10.18 22.92 -0.77
C ASP A 124 -11.33 21.95 -1.07
N GLY A 125 -11.29 20.71 -0.57
CA GLY A 125 -12.29 19.67 -0.86
C GLY A 125 -12.36 19.25 -2.33
N LYS A 126 -11.30 19.53 -3.11
CA LYS A 126 -11.24 19.21 -4.55
C LYS A 126 -10.68 17.81 -4.76
N PHE A 127 -11.35 17.06 -5.62
CA PHE A 127 -10.92 15.74 -6.09
C PHE A 127 -11.60 15.44 -7.44
N GLY A 128 -11.05 14.48 -8.16
CA GLY A 128 -11.53 13.93 -9.41
C GLY A 128 -11.23 12.43 -9.49
N ALA A 129 -11.40 11.83 -10.66
CA ALA A 129 -11.05 10.43 -10.90
C ALA A 129 -9.87 10.41 -11.87
N GLY A 130 -8.70 9.97 -11.39
CA GLY A 130 -7.53 9.78 -12.22
C GLY A 130 -7.66 8.55 -13.14
N GLU A 131 -6.65 8.31 -13.97
CA GLU A 131 -6.69 7.22 -14.98
C GLU A 131 -6.88 5.82 -14.36
N GLU A 132 -6.45 5.63 -13.11
CA GLU A 132 -6.56 4.35 -12.39
C GLU A 132 -7.87 4.22 -11.59
N SER A 133 -8.75 5.22 -11.65
CA SER A 133 -10.02 5.28 -10.90
C SER A 133 -11.22 5.40 -11.84
N ILE A 134 -12.22 4.53 -11.65
CA ILE A 134 -13.53 4.63 -12.32
C ILE A 134 -14.26 5.88 -11.81
N GLU A 135 -14.24 6.07 -10.49
CA GLU A 135 -14.86 7.18 -9.80
C GLU A 135 -14.18 7.38 -8.44
N CYS A 136 -14.24 8.60 -7.92
CA CYS A 136 -13.84 8.95 -6.56
C CYS A 136 -15.02 9.62 -5.85
N ARG A 137 -15.18 9.36 -4.56
CA ARG A 137 -16.28 9.94 -3.77
C ARG A 137 -15.90 10.11 -2.31
N LEU A 138 -16.48 11.12 -1.68
CA LEU A 138 -16.47 11.32 -0.23
C LEU A 138 -17.59 10.53 0.44
N PHE A 139 -17.25 9.77 1.47
CA PHE A 139 -18.17 8.92 2.24
C PHE A 139 -18.20 9.31 3.72
N GLU A 140 -19.41 9.42 4.27
CA GLU A 140 -19.63 9.36 5.71
C GLU A 140 -19.54 7.90 6.22
N GLU A 141 -19.35 7.71 7.53
CA GLU A 141 -19.19 6.37 8.15
C GLU A 141 -20.31 5.38 7.75
N HIS A 142 -21.55 5.87 7.72
CA HIS A 142 -22.72 5.06 7.40
C HIS A 142 -22.89 4.77 5.90
N GLU A 143 -22.15 5.48 5.04
CA GLU A 143 -22.16 5.31 3.59
C GLU A 143 -21.05 4.37 3.10
N ILE A 144 -20.08 4.01 3.96
CA ILE A 144 -18.93 3.19 3.59
C ILE A 144 -19.41 1.83 3.03
N PRO A 145 -19.02 1.47 1.80
CA PRO A 145 -19.43 0.21 1.18
C PRO A 145 -18.52 -0.93 1.66
N TRP A 146 -18.66 -1.32 2.93
CA TRP A 146 -17.75 -2.25 3.61
C TRP A 146 -17.51 -3.58 2.86
N SER A 147 -18.54 -4.13 2.20
CA SER A 147 -18.43 -5.38 1.44
C SER A 147 -17.76 -5.22 0.07
N GLU A 148 -17.54 -3.99 -0.38
CA GLU A 148 -16.94 -3.65 -1.68
C GLU A 148 -15.55 -3.02 -1.53
N LEU A 149 -14.94 -3.10 -0.33
CA LEU A 149 -13.56 -2.66 -0.12
C LEU A 149 -12.58 -3.67 -0.72
N ALA A 150 -11.57 -3.17 -1.42
CA ALA A 150 -10.63 -3.99 -2.18
C ALA A 150 -9.66 -4.80 -1.30
N PHE A 151 -9.24 -4.22 -0.17
CA PHE A 151 -8.16 -4.74 0.66
C PHE A 151 -8.46 -4.66 2.17
N PRO A 152 -8.04 -5.66 2.97
CA PRO A 152 -8.19 -5.62 4.42
C PRO A 152 -7.50 -4.43 5.10
N SER A 153 -6.38 -3.94 4.56
CA SER A 153 -5.69 -2.76 5.08
C SER A 153 -6.60 -1.51 5.06
N VAL A 154 -7.38 -1.34 3.99
CA VAL A 154 -8.35 -0.25 3.86
C VAL A 154 -9.46 -0.40 4.90
N GLU A 155 -10.04 -1.59 5.03
CA GLU A 155 -11.09 -1.86 6.02
C GLU A 155 -10.60 -1.55 7.45
N HIS A 156 -9.41 -2.06 7.83
CA HIS A 156 -8.84 -1.83 9.16
C HIS A 156 -8.58 -0.33 9.41
N THR A 157 -8.03 0.39 8.42
CA THR A 157 -7.76 1.84 8.56
C THR A 157 -9.04 2.63 8.78
N LEU A 158 -10.10 2.32 8.02
CA LEU A 158 -11.40 2.97 8.18
C LEU A 158 -12.00 2.66 9.56
N ARG A 159 -11.94 1.40 10.01
CA ARG A 159 -12.44 1.00 11.33
C ARG A 159 -11.71 1.73 12.46
N HIS A 160 -10.39 1.82 12.39
CA HIS A 160 -9.58 2.60 13.34
C HIS A 160 -9.99 4.07 13.33
N TYR A 161 -10.07 4.67 12.15
CA TYR A 161 -10.41 6.09 12.03
C TYR A 161 -11.75 6.43 12.67
N PHE A 162 -12.80 5.66 12.37
CA PHE A 162 -14.11 5.91 12.93
C PHE A 162 -14.21 5.57 14.43
N ALA A 163 -13.37 4.67 14.94
CA ALA A 163 -13.26 4.43 16.39
C ALA A 163 -12.56 5.60 17.10
N ASP A 164 -11.38 5.99 16.62
CA ASP A 164 -10.54 7.07 17.18
C ASP A 164 -11.22 8.43 17.11
N ARG A 165 -12.01 8.68 16.06
CA ARG A 165 -12.77 9.92 15.89
C ARG A 165 -13.77 10.16 17.02
N LYS A 166 -14.28 9.12 17.70
CA LYS A 166 -15.23 9.26 18.82
C LYS A 166 -14.60 9.91 20.04
N SER A 167 -13.30 9.69 20.26
CA SER A 167 -12.52 10.29 21.34
C SER A 167 -11.66 11.47 20.88
N ASN A 168 -11.60 11.72 19.57
CA ASN A 168 -10.71 12.70 18.93
C ASN A 168 -9.23 12.45 19.27
N LEU A 169 -8.85 11.18 19.40
CA LEU A 169 -7.48 10.75 19.69
C LEU A 169 -7.02 9.78 18.61
N PHE A 170 -6.21 10.27 17.67
CA PHE A 170 -5.73 9.50 16.52
C PHE A 170 -4.32 8.99 16.80
N THR A 171 -4.21 7.82 17.41
CA THR A 171 -2.91 7.15 17.63
C THR A 171 -2.45 6.41 16.39
N MET A 172 -1.13 6.18 16.26
CA MET A 172 -0.62 5.30 15.22
C MET A 172 -0.95 3.84 15.52
N HIS A 173 -1.46 3.12 14.51
CA HIS A 173 -1.78 1.70 14.57
C HIS A 173 -0.76 0.87 13.78
N LEU A 174 -0.15 -0.12 14.42
CA LEU A 174 0.77 -1.07 13.78
C LEU A 174 0.24 -2.49 13.93
N GLU A 175 -0.06 -3.14 12.80
CA GLU A 175 -0.58 -4.51 12.78
C GLU A 175 0.12 -5.39 11.73
N THR A 176 -0.10 -6.70 11.83
CA THR A 176 0.29 -7.66 10.79
C THR A 176 -0.97 -8.28 10.20
N LEU A 177 -1.18 -8.09 8.91
CA LEU A 177 -2.34 -8.62 8.19
C LEU A 177 -1.96 -9.91 7.47
N GLY A 178 -2.86 -10.90 7.49
CA GLY A 178 -2.64 -12.18 6.80
C GLY A 178 -1.58 -13.06 7.45
N THR A 179 -1.53 -13.12 8.78
CA THR A 179 -0.59 -13.93 9.58
C THR A 179 -0.68 -15.44 9.39
N ARG A 180 -1.67 -15.95 8.63
CA ARG A 180 -1.76 -17.37 8.32
C ARG A 180 -0.96 -17.69 7.05
N LEU A 181 0.12 -18.44 7.25
CA LEU A 181 0.66 -19.37 6.27
C LEU A 181 -0.30 -20.56 6.12
N ASP A 182 -1.59 -20.33 5.85
CA ASP A 182 -2.50 -21.43 5.50
C ASP A 182 -2.53 -21.66 3.99
N HIS A 183 -2.26 -22.91 3.65
CA HIS A 183 -2.17 -23.46 2.30
C HIS A 183 -3.54 -23.61 1.61
N THR A 184 -4.47 -22.70 1.85
CA THR A 184 -5.74 -22.68 1.11
C THR A 184 -5.66 -21.56 0.08
N GLY A 185 -5.59 -22.00 -1.18
CA GLY A 185 -5.31 -21.21 -2.38
C GLY A 185 -6.24 -20.04 -2.64
#